data_AF-A0A2G3JZ92-F1
#
_entry.id   AF-A0A2G3JZ92-F1
#
_cell.length_a   1.000
_cell.length_b   1.000
_cell.length_c   1.000
_cell.angle_alpha   90.00
_cell.angle_beta   90.00
_cell.angle_gamma   90.00
#
_symmetry.space_group_name_H-M   'P 1'
#
loop_
_entity.id
_entity.type
_entity.pdbx_description
1 polymer ?
#
loop_
_entity_poly.entity_id
_entity_poly.type
_entity_poly.pdbx_seq_one_letter_code
_entity_poly.pdbx_strand_id
1 'polypeptide(L)'
;MPIQKTLTVDQKTLAYHTVRGFTVRYREGKVLTTLQLYSWESAGAAAIGEDAESWQAEPAELDAPTLLAQGFEQALLVNHPLLMGGEYISEPGPADALMVAKQRKTAQINAARASAIAKFNQFSFEGVEYEGDEEAAQNIARLAGMARDGYAFPAGFSWRALNNSEIPMTADKLMALESAWAMAEGEHRLTQHMISRPLKDAIERATTLEALEAIQWPAQPLVARSETREPTPEPAPTPAP
;
A
#
# COMPACT_ATOMS: atom_id res chain seq x y z
N MET A 1 -16.78 14.43 -2.17
CA MET A 1 -17.35 13.36 -3.04
C MET A 1 -18.86 13.39 -2.93
N PRO A 2 -19.57 13.72 -4.00
CA PRO A 2 -21.03 13.66 -4.02
C PRO A 2 -21.48 12.19 -4.08
N ILE A 3 -21.32 11.43 -2.99
CA ILE A 3 -22.08 10.20 -2.79
C ILE A 3 -23.27 10.60 -1.95
N GLN A 4 -24.47 10.48 -2.52
CA GLN A 4 -25.70 10.64 -1.78
C GLN A 4 -26.16 9.28 -1.27
N LYS A 5 -26.33 9.18 0.04
CA LYS A 5 -27.07 8.06 0.63
C LYS A 5 -28.37 8.58 1.23
N THR A 6 -29.48 8.08 0.70
CA THR A 6 -30.80 8.21 1.30
C THR A 6 -30.96 7.09 2.33
N LEU A 7 -31.15 7.47 3.60
CA LEU A 7 -31.48 6.54 4.67
C LEU A 7 -33.00 6.47 4.79
N THR A 8 -33.57 5.30 4.55
CA THR A 8 -35.02 5.05 4.64
C THR A 8 -35.27 4.03 5.74
N VAL A 9 -36.11 4.36 6.71
CA VAL A 9 -36.64 3.42 7.72
C VAL A 9 -38.15 3.46 7.63
N ASP A 10 -38.79 2.29 7.59
CA ASP A 10 -40.26 2.15 7.48
C ASP A 10 -40.88 3.01 6.37
N GLN A 11 -40.23 3.02 5.19
CA GLN A 11 -40.64 3.79 4.01
C GLN A 11 -40.63 5.33 4.18
N LYS A 12 -40.05 5.84 5.26
CA LYS A 12 -39.81 7.28 5.46
C LYS A 12 -38.32 7.59 5.28
N THR A 13 -38.02 8.58 4.43
CA THR A 13 -36.67 9.14 4.32
C THR A 13 -36.33 9.88 5.61
N LEU A 14 -35.27 9.46 6.29
CA LEU A 14 -34.82 10.04 7.55
C LEU A 14 -33.74 11.11 7.35
N ALA A 15 -32.83 10.92 6.39
CA ALA A 15 -31.75 11.86 6.15
C ALA A 15 -31.06 11.64 4.80
N TYR A 16 -30.51 12.73 4.27
CA TYR A 16 -29.67 12.79 3.08
C TYR A 16 -28.21 12.99 3.51
N HIS A 17 -27.33 12.03 3.20
CA HIS A 17 -25.92 12.09 3.55
C HIS A 17 -25.07 12.38 2.33
N THR A 18 -24.16 13.34 2.43
CA THR A 18 -23.12 13.60 1.42
C THR A 18 -21.73 13.44 2.01
N VAL A 19 -20.83 12.75 1.29
CA VAL A 19 -19.43 12.59 1.72
C VAL A 19 -18.58 13.81 1.31
N ARG A 20 -18.43 14.82 2.15
CA ARG A 20 -17.65 16.02 1.79
C ARG A 20 -16.13 15.83 1.87
N GLY A 21 -15.67 14.86 2.66
CA GLY A 21 -14.25 14.55 2.78
C GLY A 21 -14.03 13.10 3.15
N PHE A 22 -12.80 12.63 2.99
CA PHE A 22 -12.41 11.30 3.42
C PHE A 22 -10.92 11.27 3.73
N THR A 23 -10.55 10.37 4.65
CA THR A 23 -9.17 10.01 4.92
C THR A 23 -8.98 8.56 4.56
N VAL A 24 -7.93 8.27 3.80
CA VAL A 24 -7.52 6.91 3.47
C VAL A 24 -6.21 6.62 4.17
N ARG A 25 -6.20 5.61 5.03
CA ARG A 25 -5.01 5.06 5.65
C ARG A 25 -4.77 3.65 5.10
N TYR A 26 -3.52 3.29 4.92
CA TYR A 26 -3.15 1.94 4.46
C TYR A 26 -2.39 1.25 5.58
N ARG A 27 -2.78 0.03 5.92
CA ARG A 27 -2.15 -0.79 6.94
C ARG A 27 -2.26 -2.27 6.55
N GLU A 28 -1.13 -2.97 6.49
CA GLU A 28 -1.10 -4.45 6.28
C GLU A 28 -1.93 -4.91 5.07
N GLY A 29 -1.76 -4.26 3.91
CA GLY A 29 -2.53 -4.59 2.69
C GLY A 29 -3.98 -4.12 2.68
N LYS A 30 -4.51 -3.63 3.81
CA LYS A 30 -5.85 -3.08 3.94
C LYS A 30 -5.89 -1.57 3.78
N VAL A 31 -7.05 -1.09 3.35
CA VAL A 31 -7.38 0.33 3.27
C VAL A 31 -8.41 0.68 4.33
N LEU A 32 -8.03 1.52 5.29
CA LEU A 32 -8.94 2.07 6.27
C LEU A 32 -9.47 3.41 5.77
N THR A 33 -10.78 3.52 5.61
CA THR A 33 -11.45 4.73 5.15
C THR A 33 -12.24 5.40 6.27
N THR A 34 -11.86 6.61 6.65
CA THR A 34 -12.68 7.48 7.50
C THR A 34 -13.41 8.47 6.60
N LEU A 35 -14.73 8.59 6.73
CA LEU A 35 -15.53 9.51 5.92
C LEU A 35 -15.97 10.70 6.75
N GLN A 36 -15.90 11.90 6.16
CA GLN A 36 -16.57 13.10 6.67
C GLN A 36 -17.92 13.22 5.96
N LEU A 37 -18.98 13.00 6.72
CA LEU A 37 -20.36 13.00 6.25
C LEU A 37 -21.03 14.29 6.69
N TYR A 38 -21.87 14.82 5.81
CA TYR A 38 -22.76 15.93 6.08
C TYR A 38 -24.19 15.44 5.87
N SER A 39 -25.06 15.71 6.83
CA SER A 39 -26.44 15.24 6.85
C SER A 39 -27.42 16.41 6.75
N TRP A 40 -28.47 16.22 5.95
CA TRP A 40 -29.60 17.14 5.83
C TRP A 40 -30.93 16.40 5.99
N GLU A 41 -31.94 17.12 6.45
CA GLU A 41 -33.30 16.61 6.62
C GLU A 41 -34.03 16.38 5.26
N SER A 42 -33.59 17.07 4.19
CA SER A 42 -34.19 16.94 2.87
C SER A 42 -33.19 17.14 1.72
N ALA A 43 -33.52 16.61 0.53
CA ALA A 43 -32.77 16.86 -0.70
C ALA A 43 -32.72 18.36 -1.07
N GLY A 44 -33.78 19.11 -0.75
CA GLY A 44 -33.85 20.55 -0.97
C GLY A 44 -32.83 21.31 -0.12
N ALA A 45 -32.77 21.00 1.18
CA ALA A 45 -31.81 21.58 2.12
C ALA A 45 -30.36 21.28 1.71
N ALA A 46 -30.09 20.04 1.26
CA ALA A 46 -28.78 19.65 0.73
C ALA A 46 -28.40 20.43 -0.53
N ALA A 47 -29.35 20.73 -1.41
CA ALA A 47 -29.11 21.42 -2.68
C ALA A 47 -28.80 22.92 -2.50
N ILE A 48 -29.39 23.58 -1.50
CA ILE A 48 -29.17 25.00 -1.21
C ILE A 48 -28.07 25.26 -0.17
N GLY A 49 -27.52 24.20 0.45
CA GLY A 49 -26.41 24.29 1.38
C GLY A 49 -26.77 24.89 2.75
N GLU A 50 -27.99 24.62 3.23
CA GLU A 50 -28.41 24.95 4.61
C GLU A 50 -27.53 24.27 5.67
N ASP A 51 -27.63 24.75 6.92
CA ASP A 51 -26.87 24.25 8.08
C ASP A 51 -26.97 22.72 8.19
N ALA A 52 -25.87 22.06 7.82
CA ALA A 52 -25.77 20.61 7.82
C ALA A 52 -25.13 20.12 9.12
N GLU A 53 -25.59 18.97 9.62
CA GLU A 53 -24.87 18.28 10.68
C GLU A 53 -23.66 17.55 10.09
N SER A 54 -22.45 17.94 10.49
CA SER A 54 -21.21 17.28 10.08
C SER A 54 -20.77 16.24 11.11
N TRP A 55 -20.39 15.05 10.66
CA TRP A 55 -19.89 13.99 11.53
C TRP A 55 -18.92 13.06 10.79
N GLN A 56 -18.19 12.25 11.56
CA GLN A 56 -17.23 11.28 11.03
C GLN A 56 -17.77 9.87 11.17
N ALA A 57 -17.76 9.11 10.07
CA ALA A 57 -18.02 7.69 10.13
C ALA A 57 -16.77 6.96 10.67
N GLU A 58 -17.01 5.95 11.50
CA GLU A 58 -15.96 5.02 11.93
C GLU A 58 -15.21 4.44 10.72
N PRO A 59 -13.90 4.18 10.84
CA PRO A 59 -13.13 3.62 9.75
C PRO A 59 -13.71 2.29 9.27
N ALA A 60 -14.00 2.18 7.98
CA ALA A 60 -14.29 0.92 7.33
C ALA A 60 -13.03 0.34 6.67
N GLU A 61 -12.88 -0.98 6.73
CA GLU A 61 -11.84 -1.69 5.98
C GLU A 61 -12.32 -1.96 4.55
N LEU A 62 -11.52 -1.54 3.58
CA LEU A 62 -11.64 -1.88 2.16
C LEU A 62 -10.38 -2.62 1.72
N ASP A 63 -10.55 -3.51 0.76
CA ASP A 63 -9.46 -4.22 0.11
C ASP A 63 -8.71 -3.30 -0.89
N ALA A 64 -7.37 -3.25 -0.82
CA ALA A 64 -6.56 -2.33 -1.63
C ALA A 64 -6.58 -2.64 -3.14
N PRO A 65 -6.48 -3.90 -3.59
CA PRO A 65 -6.76 -4.30 -4.96
C PRO A 65 -8.13 -3.83 -5.47
N THR A 66 -9.17 -3.97 -4.66
CA THR A 66 -10.54 -3.55 -5.01
C THR A 66 -10.60 -2.04 -5.31
N LEU A 67 -9.93 -1.23 -4.51
CA LEU A 67 -9.89 0.22 -4.64
C LEU A 67 -9.13 0.68 -5.90
N LEU A 68 -8.09 -0.06 -6.29
CA LEU A 68 -7.36 0.16 -7.53
C LEU A 68 -8.16 -0.25 -8.78
N ALA A 69 -8.97 -1.32 -8.68
CA ALA A 69 -9.70 -1.87 -9.82
C ALA A 69 -11.01 -1.14 -10.15
N GLN A 70 -11.77 -0.73 -9.13
CA GLN A 70 -13.13 -0.20 -9.30
C GLN A 70 -13.21 1.33 -9.21
N GLY A 71 -12.15 1.98 -8.73
CA GLY A 71 -12.21 3.38 -8.31
C GLY A 71 -12.82 3.52 -6.92
N PHE A 72 -12.44 4.60 -6.23
CA PHE A 72 -12.72 4.78 -4.80
C PHE A 72 -14.21 4.87 -4.49
N GLU A 73 -14.96 5.63 -5.28
CA GLU A 73 -16.40 5.85 -5.12
C GLU A 73 -17.18 4.57 -5.27
N GLN A 74 -16.87 3.79 -6.32
CA GLN A 74 -17.54 2.53 -6.57
C GLN A 74 -17.21 1.53 -5.45
N ALA A 75 -15.96 1.49 -4.99
CA ALA A 75 -15.57 0.66 -3.86
C ALA A 75 -16.35 1.02 -2.59
N LEU A 76 -16.60 2.31 -2.32
CA LEU A 76 -17.43 2.75 -1.21
C LEU A 76 -18.91 2.35 -1.38
N LEU A 77 -19.48 2.57 -2.57
CA LEU A 77 -20.88 2.25 -2.86
C LEU A 77 -21.21 0.75 -2.82
N VAL A 78 -20.21 -0.10 -3.03
CA VAL A 78 -20.37 -1.56 -3.03
C VAL A 78 -20.02 -2.16 -1.66
N ASN A 79 -18.98 -1.65 -0.99
CA ASN A 79 -18.40 -2.33 0.17
C ASN A 79 -18.55 -1.58 1.49
N HIS A 80 -18.79 -0.26 1.49
CA HIS A 80 -18.84 0.52 2.73
C HIS A 80 -20.22 0.39 3.41
N PRO A 81 -20.33 -0.05 4.67
CA PRO A 81 -21.61 -0.34 5.34
C PRO A 81 -22.61 0.83 5.32
N LEU A 82 -22.13 2.06 5.49
CA LEU A 82 -22.98 3.26 5.49
C LEU A 82 -23.35 3.76 4.08
N LEU A 83 -22.60 3.39 3.05
CA LEU A 83 -22.79 3.92 1.69
C LEU A 83 -23.28 2.85 0.71
N MET A 84 -23.36 1.59 1.14
CA MET A 84 -23.79 0.48 0.30
C MET A 84 -25.15 0.78 -0.34
N GLY A 85 -25.23 0.75 -1.67
CA GLY A 85 -26.45 1.10 -2.42
C GLY A 85 -26.85 2.58 -2.32
N GLY A 86 -25.88 3.47 -2.09
CA GLY A 86 -26.02 4.90 -2.37
C GLY A 86 -25.85 5.21 -3.86
N GLU A 87 -26.05 6.46 -4.23
CA GLU A 87 -25.87 6.92 -5.61
C GLU A 87 -24.73 7.95 -5.68
N TYR A 88 -23.94 7.86 -6.74
CA TYR A 88 -23.03 8.93 -7.10
C TYR A 88 -23.84 10.05 -7.75
N ILE A 89 -23.87 11.22 -7.13
CA ILE A 89 -24.46 12.42 -7.73
C ILE A 89 -23.36 13.19 -8.46
N SER A 90 -23.62 13.68 -9.67
CA SER A 90 -22.65 14.53 -10.38
C SER A 90 -22.38 15.83 -9.61
N GLU A 91 -21.17 16.38 -9.78
CA GLU A 91 -20.45 17.21 -8.80
C GLU A 91 -21.08 18.53 -8.34
N PRO A 92 -20.73 19.01 -7.13
CA PRO A 92 -20.84 20.43 -6.79
C PRO A 92 -19.88 21.25 -7.70
N GLY A 93 -19.99 22.58 -7.70
CA GLY A 93 -19.28 23.45 -8.66
C GLY A 93 -17.75 23.24 -8.79
N PRO A 94 -17.09 23.85 -9.80
CA PRO A 94 -15.73 23.51 -10.26
C PRO A 94 -14.62 23.46 -9.19
N ALA A 95 -14.74 24.23 -8.10
CA ALA A 95 -13.79 24.20 -7.00
C ALA A 95 -13.92 22.94 -6.13
N ASP A 96 -15.15 22.48 -5.90
CA ASP A 96 -15.42 21.23 -5.17
C ASP A 96 -14.98 20.01 -5.99
N ALA A 97 -15.11 20.07 -7.33
CA ALA A 97 -14.60 19.07 -8.27
C ALA A 97 -13.10 18.83 -8.12
N LEU A 98 -12.29 19.90 -8.17
CA LEU A 98 -10.83 19.81 -8.06
C LEU A 98 -10.40 19.28 -6.68
N MET A 99 -11.03 19.74 -5.61
CA MET A 99 -10.74 19.27 -4.25
C MET A 99 -10.98 17.76 -4.13
N VAL A 100 -12.12 17.27 -4.62
CA VAL A 100 -12.45 15.84 -4.61
C VAL A 100 -11.46 15.05 -5.46
N ALA A 101 -11.11 15.55 -6.64
CA ALA A 101 -10.13 14.91 -7.51
C ALA A 101 -8.75 14.80 -6.81
N LYS A 102 -8.29 15.84 -6.11
CA LYS A 102 -7.02 15.79 -5.35
C LYS A 102 -7.03 14.70 -4.29
N GLN A 103 -8.14 14.57 -3.54
CA GLN A 103 -8.27 13.52 -2.53
C GLN A 103 -8.20 12.13 -3.18
N ARG A 104 -8.89 11.91 -4.31
CA ARG A 104 -8.82 10.66 -5.09
C ARG A 104 -7.39 10.34 -5.51
N LYS A 105 -6.70 11.32 -6.10
CA LYS A 105 -5.34 11.14 -6.59
C LYS A 105 -4.37 10.83 -5.43
N THR A 106 -4.53 11.48 -4.28
CA THR A 106 -3.75 11.17 -3.07
C THR A 106 -3.98 9.74 -2.59
N ALA A 107 -5.23 9.27 -2.61
CA ALA A 107 -5.56 7.89 -2.27
C ALA A 107 -4.93 6.89 -3.26
N GLN A 108 -4.96 7.17 -4.56
CA GLN A 108 -4.30 6.37 -5.60
C GLN A 108 -2.79 6.27 -5.38
N ILE A 109 -2.10 7.39 -5.13
CA ILE A 109 -0.65 7.40 -4.84
C ILE A 109 -0.32 6.64 -3.56
N ASN A 110 -1.18 6.70 -2.54
CA ASN A 110 -1.01 5.90 -1.33
C ASN A 110 -1.18 4.40 -1.59
N ALA A 111 -2.16 3.98 -2.40
CA ALA A 111 -2.34 2.59 -2.81
C ALA A 111 -1.13 2.08 -3.60
N ALA A 112 -0.66 2.88 -4.56
CA ALA A 112 0.49 2.53 -5.38
C ALA A 112 1.76 2.37 -4.52
N ARG A 113 1.99 3.26 -3.55
CA ARG A 113 3.07 3.11 -2.56
C ARG A 113 2.93 1.82 -1.75
N ALA A 114 1.74 1.55 -1.22
CA ALA A 114 1.50 0.34 -0.42
C ALA A 114 1.75 -0.94 -1.22
N SER A 115 1.25 -0.99 -2.46
CA SER A 115 1.51 -2.10 -3.39
C SER A 115 3.01 -2.23 -3.71
N ALA A 116 3.71 -1.11 -3.94
CA ALA A 116 5.15 -1.12 -4.18
C ALA A 116 5.95 -1.62 -2.98
N ILE A 117 5.57 -1.24 -1.76
CA ILE A 117 6.18 -1.75 -0.51
C ILE A 117 5.97 -3.27 -0.41
N ALA A 118 4.75 -3.75 -0.67
CA ALA A 118 4.41 -5.17 -0.60
C ALA A 118 5.14 -6.07 -1.61
N LYS A 119 5.82 -5.50 -2.61
CA LYS A 119 6.64 -6.25 -3.58
C LYS A 119 8.02 -6.65 -3.05
N PHE A 120 8.39 -6.25 -1.83
CA PHE A 120 9.61 -6.73 -1.21
C PHE A 120 9.52 -8.24 -0.97
N ASN A 121 10.39 -9.01 -1.61
CA ASN A 121 10.32 -10.48 -1.58
C ASN A 121 11.69 -11.17 -1.60
N GLN A 122 12.79 -10.42 -1.67
CA GLN A 122 14.15 -10.97 -1.71
C GLN A 122 15.15 -9.97 -1.17
N PHE A 123 16.26 -10.46 -0.62
CA PHE A 123 17.37 -9.63 -0.17
C PHE A 123 18.70 -10.38 -0.27
N SER A 124 19.80 -9.62 -0.30
CA SER A 124 21.17 -10.15 -0.38
C SER A 124 21.86 -10.05 0.98
N PHE A 125 22.53 -11.12 1.39
CA PHE A 125 23.37 -11.13 2.59
C PHE A 125 24.59 -12.00 2.34
N GLU A 126 25.80 -11.46 2.59
CA GLU A 126 27.08 -12.14 2.32
C GLU A 126 27.23 -12.68 0.87
N GLY A 127 26.61 -12.00 -0.10
CA GLY A 127 26.64 -12.43 -1.51
C GLY A 127 25.70 -13.60 -1.83
N VAL A 128 24.81 -13.97 -0.91
CA VAL A 128 23.76 -14.97 -1.10
C VAL A 128 22.40 -14.28 -1.13
N GLU A 129 21.55 -14.69 -2.07
CA GLU A 129 20.17 -14.22 -2.17
C GLU A 129 19.24 -15.10 -1.34
N TYR A 130 18.36 -14.46 -0.58
CA TYR A 130 17.38 -15.09 0.30
C TYR A 130 15.96 -14.64 -0.05
N GLU A 131 14.99 -15.51 0.23
CA GLU A 131 13.58 -15.11 0.27
C GLU A 131 13.40 -14.04 1.35
N GLY A 132 12.62 -13.01 1.04
CA GLY A 132 12.40 -11.85 1.91
C GLY A 132 10.93 -11.50 2.11
N ASP A 133 10.01 -12.36 1.69
CA ASP A 133 8.58 -12.17 1.92
C ASP A 133 8.21 -12.28 3.41
N GLU A 134 6.91 -12.12 3.71
CA GLU A 134 6.42 -12.09 5.10
C GLU A 134 6.65 -13.42 5.84
N GLU A 135 6.56 -14.56 5.15
CA GLU A 135 6.81 -15.87 5.76
C GLU A 135 8.30 -16.03 6.08
N ALA A 136 9.18 -15.66 5.15
CA ALA A 136 10.62 -15.64 5.38
C ALA A 136 10.97 -14.72 6.56
N ALA A 137 10.38 -13.52 6.63
CA ALA A 137 10.59 -12.58 7.72
C ALA A 137 10.25 -13.17 9.09
N GLN A 138 9.07 -13.80 9.22
CA GLN A 138 8.62 -14.42 10.47
C GLN A 138 9.54 -15.57 10.88
N ASN A 139 9.97 -16.40 9.92
CA ASN A 139 10.86 -17.51 10.20
C ASN A 139 12.27 -17.04 10.61
N ILE A 140 12.84 -16.05 9.91
CA ILE A 140 14.13 -15.46 10.24
C ILE A 140 14.09 -14.85 11.65
N ALA A 141 13.08 -14.02 11.93
CA ALA A 141 12.93 -13.37 13.24
C ALA A 141 12.76 -14.37 14.38
N ARG A 142 12.00 -15.46 14.15
CA ARG A 142 11.81 -16.52 15.14
C ARG A 142 13.12 -17.25 15.46
N LEU A 143 13.88 -17.67 14.45
CA LEU A 143 15.14 -18.38 14.69
C LEU A 143 16.23 -17.46 15.24
N ALA A 144 16.31 -16.22 14.77
CA ALA A 144 17.19 -15.20 15.36
C ALA A 144 16.83 -14.90 16.82
N GLY A 145 15.53 -14.91 17.16
CA GLY A 145 15.05 -14.82 18.55
C GLY A 145 15.55 -15.97 19.42
N MET A 146 15.38 -17.21 18.95
CA MET A 146 15.92 -18.38 19.64
C MET A 146 17.44 -18.30 19.82
N ALA A 147 18.16 -17.83 18.79
CA ALA A 147 19.61 -17.60 18.86
C ALA A 147 19.98 -16.56 19.93
N ARG A 148 19.26 -15.43 19.99
CA ARG A 148 19.42 -14.38 21.01
C ARG A 148 19.17 -14.90 22.42
N ASP A 149 18.22 -15.82 22.59
CA ASP A 149 17.90 -16.46 23.87
C ASP A 149 18.87 -17.61 24.25
N GLY A 150 19.90 -17.86 23.43
CA GLY A 150 20.94 -18.85 23.70
C GLY A 150 20.55 -20.29 23.34
N TYR A 151 19.55 -20.48 22.48
CA TYR A 151 19.18 -21.81 21.99
C TYR A 151 20.35 -22.46 21.24
N ALA A 152 20.71 -23.68 21.64
CA ALA A 152 21.72 -24.48 20.97
C ALA A 152 21.09 -25.19 19.76
N PHE A 153 21.35 -24.67 18.56
CA PHE A 153 20.90 -25.31 17.32
C PHE A 153 21.58 -26.67 17.10
N PRO A 154 20.89 -27.64 16.48
CA PRO A 154 21.48 -28.92 16.13
C PRO A 154 22.73 -28.78 15.25
N ALA A 155 23.68 -29.69 15.41
CA ALA A 155 24.85 -29.75 14.54
C ALA A 155 24.41 -29.94 13.08
N GLY A 156 24.98 -29.14 12.17
CA GLY A 156 24.63 -29.16 10.76
C GLY A 156 23.40 -28.33 10.38
N PHE A 157 22.86 -27.51 11.28
CA PHE A 157 21.80 -26.56 10.94
C PHE A 157 22.20 -25.63 9.79
N SER A 158 21.33 -25.55 8.79
CA SER A 158 21.46 -24.70 7.60
C SER A 158 20.18 -23.94 7.32
N TRP A 159 20.32 -22.84 6.59
CA TRP A 159 19.21 -22.10 6.01
C TRP A 159 19.25 -22.24 4.49
N ARG A 160 18.10 -22.50 3.88
CA ARG A 160 17.99 -22.63 2.43
C ARG A 160 17.93 -21.26 1.77
N ALA A 161 18.88 -20.97 0.90
CA ALA A 161 18.90 -19.75 0.09
C ALA A 161 17.88 -19.80 -1.06
N LEU A 162 17.67 -18.68 -1.75
CA LEU A 162 16.72 -18.55 -2.87
C LEU A 162 17.01 -19.53 -4.02
N ASN A 163 18.29 -19.86 -4.25
CA ASN A 163 18.72 -20.84 -5.25
C ASN A 163 18.67 -22.30 -4.75
N ASN A 164 18.04 -22.55 -3.60
CA ASN A 164 17.99 -23.83 -2.88
C ASN A 164 19.31 -24.37 -2.34
N SER A 165 20.40 -23.58 -2.32
CA SER A 165 21.63 -24.01 -1.63
C SER A 165 21.47 -23.94 -0.12
N GLU A 166 21.96 -24.96 0.58
CA GLU A 166 21.98 -25.00 2.05
C GLU A 166 23.17 -24.20 2.59
N ILE A 167 22.89 -23.12 3.30
CA ILE A 167 23.91 -22.25 3.88
C ILE A 167 24.06 -22.60 5.37
N PRO A 168 25.24 -23.07 5.82
CA PRO A 168 25.47 -23.33 7.24
C PRO A 168 25.25 -22.07 8.08
N MET A 169 24.54 -22.23 9.19
CA MET A 169 24.15 -21.11 10.06
C MET A 169 24.64 -21.31 11.48
N THR A 170 25.37 -20.32 11.99
CA THR A 170 25.61 -20.15 13.43
C THR A 170 24.54 -19.25 14.04
N ALA A 171 24.45 -19.23 15.37
CA ALA A 171 23.58 -18.29 16.09
C ALA A 171 23.85 -16.83 15.68
N ASP A 172 25.13 -16.44 15.61
CA ASP A 172 25.54 -15.11 15.17
C ASP A 172 25.13 -14.81 13.72
N LYS A 173 25.27 -15.80 12.83
CA LYS A 173 24.90 -15.64 11.42
C LYS A 173 23.37 -15.49 11.24
N LEU A 174 22.56 -16.16 12.05
CA LEU A 174 21.10 -15.96 12.06
C LEU A 174 20.71 -14.54 12.50
N MET A 175 21.35 -14.01 13.54
CA MET A 175 21.10 -12.63 13.99
C MET A 175 21.54 -11.60 12.93
N ALA A 176 22.66 -11.87 12.25
CA ALA A 176 23.12 -11.03 11.14
C ALA A 176 22.19 -11.10 9.92
N LEU A 177 21.66 -12.28 9.60
CA LEU A 177 20.68 -12.48 8.53
C LEU A 177 19.40 -11.68 8.79
N GLU A 178 18.88 -11.72 10.03
CA GLU A 178 17.72 -10.91 10.44
C GLU A 178 17.99 -9.41 10.29
N SER A 179 19.17 -8.95 10.74
CA SER A 179 19.55 -7.55 10.62
C SER A 179 19.64 -7.12 9.15
N ALA A 180 20.19 -7.98 8.28
CA ALA A 180 20.28 -7.72 6.84
C ALA A 180 18.90 -7.66 6.18
N TRP A 181 17.99 -8.58 6.54
CA TRP A 181 16.60 -8.53 6.08
C TRP A 181 15.91 -7.22 6.49
N ALA A 182 16.02 -6.84 7.77
CA ALA A 182 15.39 -5.64 8.31
C ALA A 182 15.93 -4.35 7.65
N MET A 183 17.23 -4.30 7.37
CA MET A 183 17.83 -3.18 6.64
C MET A 183 17.31 -3.10 5.19
N ALA A 184 17.25 -4.23 4.49
CA ALA A 184 16.78 -4.28 3.11
C ALA A 184 15.29 -3.91 2.99
N GLU A 185 14.44 -4.43 3.88
CA GLU A 185 13.01 -4.06 3.92
C GLU A 185 12.83 -2.56 4.22
N GLY A 186 13.58 -2.06 5.20
CA GLY A 186 13.53 -0.65 5.61
C GLY A 186 13.97 0.29 4.49
N GLU A 187 15.05 -0.05 3.77
CA GLU A 187 15.54 0.72 2.62
C GLU A 187 14.52 0.72 1.47
N HIS A 188 13.95 -0.44 1.15
CA HIS A 188 12.90 -0.56 0.14
C HIS A 188 11.70 0.32 0.49
N ARG A 189 11.20 0.22 1.73
CA ARG A 189 10.08 1.02 2.24
C ARG A 189 10.37 2.51 2.17
N LEU A 190 11.55 2.93 2.63
CA LEU A 190 11.98 4.32 2.58
C LEU A 190 12.00 4.86 1.15
N THR A 191 12.51 4.06 0.21
CA THR A 191 12.53 4.41 -1.21
C THR A 191 11.12 4.67 -1.75
N GLN A 192 10.15 3.80 -1.44
CA GLN A 192 8.75 4.01 -1.86
C GLN A 192 8.13 5.26 -1.22
N HIS A 193 8.48 5.57 0.03
CA HIS A 193 8.06 6.83 0.65
C HIS A 193 8.68 8.05 -0.03
N MET A 194 9.94 7.97 -0.45
CA MET A 194 10.63 9.06 -1.14
C MET A 194 10.08 9.36 -2.52
N ILE A 195 9.58 8.34 -3.23
CA ILE A 195 8.80 8.51 -4.46
C ILE A 195 7.46 9.21 -4.16
N SER A 196 6.76 8.79 -3.11
CA SER A 196 5.39 9.25 -2.85
C SER A 196 5.30 10.72 -2.40
N ARG A 197 6.27 11.24 -1.65
CA ARG A 197 6.23 12.61 -1.11
C ARG A 197 6.11 13.69 -2.19
N PRO A 198 7.01 13.79 -3.19
CA PRO A 198 6.92 14.83 -4.21
C PRO A 198 5.64 14.71 -5.08
N LEU A 199 5.10 13.49 -5.25
CA LEU A 199 3.83 13.30 -5.94
C LEU A 199 2.66 13.92 -5.17
N LYS A 200 2.63 13.78 -3.83
CA LYS A 200 1.64 14.43 -2.98
C LYS A 200 1.77 15.95 -2.99
N ASP A 201 3.00 16.46 -2.96
CA ASP A 201 3.24 17.90 -3.05
C ASP A 201 2.82 18.46 -4.43
N ALA A 202 2.92 17.66 -5.50
CA ALA A 202 2.39 18.02 -6.81
C ALA A 202 0.85 18.01 -6.84
N ILE A 203 0.21 17.04 -6.19
CA ILE A 203 -1.27 16.98 -6.07
C ILE A 203 -1.80 18.22 -5.37
N GLU A 204 -1.19 18.60 -4.24
CA GLU A 204 -1.60 19.80 -3.49
C GLU A 204 -1.46 21.08 -4.33
N ARG A 205 -0.40 21.18 -5.14
CA ARG A 205 -0.15 22.34 -6.01
C ARG A 205 -0.96 22.36 -7.31
N ALA A 206 -1.58 21.26 -7.73
CA ALA A 206 -2.35 21.21 -8.96
C ALA A 206 -3.55 22.17 -8.91
N THR A 207 -3.78 22.95 -9.97
CA THR A 207 -4.90 23.90 -10.07
C THR A 207 -5.94 23.51 -11.12
N THR A 208 -5.69 22.46 -11.89
CA THR A 208 -6.58 21.93 -12.93
C THR A 208 -6.68 20.40 -12.83
N LEU A 209 -7.77 19.84 -13.36
CA LEU A 209 -7.95 18.39 -13.43
C LEU A 209 -6.91 17.73 -14.34
N GLU A 210 -6.58 18.35 -15.47
CA GLU A 210 -5.55 17.86 -16.40
C GLU A 210 -4.17 17.75 -15.72
N ALA A 211 -3.75 18.80 -14.99
CA ALA A 211 -2.47 18.78 -14.26
C ALA A 211 -2.45 17.69 -13.18
N LEU A 212 -3.60 17.43 -12.56
CA LEU A 212 -3.75 16.38 -11.56
C LEU A 212 -3.71 14.98 -12.19
N GLU A 213 -4.35 14.78 -13.34
CA GLU A 213 -4.35 13.52 -14.07
C GLU A 213 -2.95 13.12 -14.56
N ALA A 214 -2.11 14.09 -14.91
CA ALA A 214 -0.72 13.87 -15.30
C ALA A 214 0.16 13.30 -14.17
N ILE A 215 -0.26 13.39 -12.90
CA ILE A 215 0.48 12.86 -11.76
C ILE A 215 0.26 11.35 -11.69
N GLN A 216 1.33 10.60 -11.90
CA GLN A 216 1.33 9.13 -11.95
C GLN A 216 2.41 8.55 -11.05
N TRP A 217 2.13 7.38 -10.50
CA TRP A 217 3.17 6.58 -9.86
C TRP A 217 4.17 6.12 -10.93
N PRO A 218 5.49 6.24 -10.69
CA PRO A 218 6.47 5.83 -11.69
C PRO A 218 6.35 4.32 -11.96
N ALA A 219 6.42 3.94 -13.23
CA ALA A 219 6.57 2.54 -13.60
C ALA A 219 7.84 2.01 -12.92
N GLN A 220 7.70 0.98 -12.08
CA GLN A 220 8.87 0.30 -11.53
C GLN A 220 9.61 -0.40 -12.69
N PRO A 221 10.93 -0.25 -12.80
CA PRO A 221 11.68 -1.11 -13.69
C PRO A 221 11.40 -2.56 -13.28
N LEU A 222 11.07 -3.42 -14.25
CA LEU A 222 11.17 -4.85 -14.07
C LEU A 222 12.62 -5.08 -13.64
N VAL A 223 12.84 -5.48 -12.40
CA VAL A 223 14.17 -5.91 -11.97
C VAL A 223 14.51 -7.06 -12.90
N ALA A 224 15.39 -6.81 -13.88
CA ALA A 224 15.94 -7.85 -14.71
C ALA A 224 16.53 -8.86 -13.73
N ARG A 225 16.03 -10.10 -13.75
CA ARG A 225 16.68 -11.21 -13.07
C ARG A 225 18.15 -11.07 -13.39
N SER A 226 18.97 -10.86 -12.37
CA SER A 226 20.42 -10.69 -12.49
C SER A 226 20.88 -11.72 -13.52
N GLU A 227 21.25 -11.27 -14.71
CA GLU A 227 21.70 -12.18 -15.75
C GLU A 227 22.87 -12.93 -15.13
N THR A 228 22.69 -14.25 -15.06
CA THR A 228 23.71 -15.19 -14.63
C THR A 228 25.00 -14.76 -15.31
N ARG A 229 25.96 -14.22 -14.55
CA ARG A 229 27.31 -14.01 -15.07
C ARG A 229 27.78 -15.37 -15.54
N GLU A 230 27.87 -15.56 -16.85
CA GLU A 230 28.49 -16.75 -17.41
C GLU A 230 29.89 -16.88 -16.79
N PRO A 231 30.28 -18.09 -16.34
CA PRO A 231 31.60 -18.29 -15.79
C PRO A 231 32.64 -17.89 -16.84
N THR A 232 33.56 -17.02 -16.44
CA THR A 232 34.71 -16.67 -17.26
C THR A 232 35.47 -17.97 -17.56
N PRO A 233 35.76 -18.29 -18.84
CA PRO A 233 36.48 -19.51 -19.15
C PRO A 233 37.86 -19.49 -18.47
N GLU A 234 38.13 -20.55 -17.71
CA GLU A 234 39.40 -20.78 -17.04
C GLU A 234 40.54 -20.78 -18.09
N PRO A 235 41.64 -20.06 -17.86
CA PRO A 235 42.75 -20.06 -18.82
C PRO A 235 43.35 -21.45 -18.94
N ALA A 236 43.53 -21.91 -20.18
CA ALA A 236 44.05 -23.23 -20.50
C ALA A 236 45.40 -23.50 -19.79
N PRO A 237 45.63 -24.74 -19.31
CA PRO A 237 46.86 -25.09 -18.62
C PRO A 237 48.06 -24.96 -19.57
N THR A 238 49.06 -24.20 -19.14
CA THR A 238 50.36 -24.08 -19.80
C THR A 238 51.00 -25.47 -19.93
N PRO A 239 51.44 -25.90 -21.13
CA PRO A 239 52.16 -27.16 -21.26
C PRO A 239 53.49 -27.06 -20.51
N ALA A 240 53.74 -28.04 -19.64
CA ALA A 240 54.99 -28.20 -18.91
C ALA A 240 56.15 -28.56 -19.88
N PRO A 241 57.40 -28.18 -19.55
CA PRO A 241 58.58 -28.42 -20.38
C PRO A 241 58.98 -29.89 -20.48
#